data_AF-J0KJ72-F1
#
_entry.id   AF-J0KJ72-F1
#
_cell.length_a   1.000
_cell.length_b   1.000
_cell.length_c   1.000
_cell.angle_alpha   90.00
_cell.angle_beta   90.00
_cell.angle_gamma   90.00
#
_symmetry.space_group_name_H-M   'P 1'
#
loop_
_entity.id
_entity.type
_entity.pdbx_description
1 polymer ?
#
loop_
_entity_poly.entity_id
_entity_poly.type
_entity_poly.pdbx_seq_one_letter_code
_entity_poly.pdbx_strand_id
1 'polypeptide(L)'
;MPAASSARAPRPKASPQPVAQPETSALALYQQIKDHIARKIQDGSWKAGDRLPSENDLVTQFGMSRMTVNRALRELAEQGRIVRVAGVGSFVAEDKPQSTLLQIANLASEIRQRGHDYRCKVLTVERVSATMEVAAALDMRTGESVFHAVCVHLEDGLPVQLEDRYVNPRVVPQFAQQDFTLLQPSEFLVRNVPFDQVEHVVDAVLPTPDQALLLEMDPAQPCLLLTRRTWSRGVPVTMVRCLHPSSRYRLGSRFRADGNPVFE
;
A
#
# COMPACT_ATOMS: atom_id res chain seq x y z
N MET A 1 7.73 34.00 -77.87
CA MET A 1 7.35 33.05 -76.81
C MET A 1 8.37 31.92 -76.79
N PRO A 2 8.95 31.47 -75.67
CA PRO A 2 9.26 32.07 -74.35
C PRO A 2 10.81 32.10 -74.13
N ALA A 3 11.45 32.95 -73.33
CA ALA A 3 11.54 33.13 -71.87
C ALA A 3 12.98 32.87 -71.36
N ALA A 4 13.40 33.76 -70.46
CA ALA A 4 14.67 33.84 -69.76
C ALA A 4 14.94 32.65 -68.82
N SER A 5 16.20 32.48 -68.38
CA SER A 5 16.47 32.41 -66.94
C SER A 5 17.96 32.52 -66.59
N SER A 6 18.25 33.61 -65.89
CA SER A 6 19.38 33.93 -65.01
C SER A 6 19.88 32.76 -64.14
N ALA A 7 21.19 32.48 -64.22
CA ALA A 7 21.91 31.63 -63.27
C ALA A 7 21.98 32.29 -61.88
N ARG A 8 21.55 31.56 -60.83
CA ARG A 8 21.57 32.00 -59.43
C ARG A 8 22.61 31.18 -58.66
N ALA A 9 23.50 31.88 -57.94
CA ALA A 9 24.54 31.31 -57.09
C ALA A 9 23.97 30.47 -55.92
N PRO A 10 24.72 29.47 -55.40
CA PRO A 10 24.28 28.66 -54.27
C PRO A 10 24.38 29.44 -52.95
N ARG A 11 23.37 29.26 -52.10
CA ARG A 11 23.27 29.85 -50.75
C ARG A 11 24.26 29.19 -49.77
N PRO A 12 24.77 29.92 -48.75
CA PRO A 12 25.60 29.33 -47.71
C PRO A 12 24.77 28.41 -46.81
N LYS A 13 25.37 27.27 -46.42
CA LYS A 13 24.80 26.31 -45.46
C LYS A 13 24.67 26.97 -44.09
N ALA A 14 23.46 26.93 -43.53
CA ALA A 14 23.18 27.38 -42.17
C ALA A 14 23.90 26.47 -41.15
N SER A 15 24.53 27.09 -40.17
CA SER A 15 25.09 26.42 -38.99
C SER A 15 23.98 25.74 -38.16
N PRO A 16 24.24 24.59 -37.51
CA PRO A 16 23.25 23.96 -36.65
C PRO A 16 23.05 24.80 -35.38
N GLN A 17 21.80 25.14 -35.06
CA GLN A 17 21.41 25.64 -33.74
C GLN A 17 21.56 24.50 -32.70
N PRO A 18 21.95 24.80 -31.44
CA PRO A 18 21.95 23.79 -30.38
C PRO A 18 20.52 23.43 -30.00
N VAL A 19 20.19 22.14 -30.10
CA VAL A 19 18.90 21.58 -29.70
C VAL A 19 18.84 21.47 -28.16
N ALA A 20 17.69 21.84 -27.64
CA ALA A 20 17.24 21.88 -26.25
C ALA A 20 17.67 20.72 -25.32
N GLN A 21 17.93 21.06 -24.05
CA GLN A 21 17.79 20.13 -22.91
C GLN A 21 17.01 20.81 -21.75
N PRO A 22 15.66 20.72 -21.71
CA PRO A 22 14.87 21.21 -20.57
C PRO A 22 14.43 20.08 -19.61
N GLU A 23 14.41 18.83 -20.05
CA GLU A 23 13.62 17.78 -19.37
C GLU A 23 14.28 17.23 -18.09
N THR A 24 15.61 17.08 -18.09
CA THR A 24 16.37 16.56 -16.93
C THR A 24 16.34 17.52 -15.75
N SER A 25 16.29 18.84 -16.01
CA SER A 25 16.23 19.86 -14.96
C SER A 25 14.86 19.91 -14.27
N ALA A 26 13.78 19.78 -15.04
CA ALA A 26 12.42 19.79 -14.51
C ALA A 26 12.14 18.56 -13.63
N LEU A 27 12.68 17.39 -14.02
CA LEU A 27 12.63 16.16 -13.23
C LEU A 27 13.34 16.29 -11.88
N ALA A 28 14.50 16.95 -11.84
CA ALA A 28 15.25 17.19 -10.60
C ALA A 28 14.56 18.22 -9.68
N LEU A 29 13.95 19.27 -10.25
CA LEU A 29 13.36 20.38 -9.49
C LEU A 29 12.09 19.97 -8.74
N TYR A 30 11.15 19.24 -9.36
CA TYR A 30 9.95 18.80 -8.63
C TYR A 30 10.31 17.80 -7.52
N GLN A 31 11.33 16.95 -7.75
CA GLN A 31 11.76 15.94 -6.78
C GLN A 31 12.30 16.61 -5.51
N GLN A 32 13.01 17.74 -5.62
CA GLN A 32 13.48 18.52 -4.47
C GLN A 32 12.33 19.01 -3.57
N ILE A 33 11.21 19.44 -4.15
CA ILE A 33 10.02 19.84 -3.38
C ILE A 33 9.44 18.62 -2.65
N LYS A 34 9.33 17.47 -3.34
CA LYS A 34 8.84 16.23 -2.74
C LYS A 34 9.71 15.80 -1.56
N ASP A 35 11.03 15.81 -1.74
CA ASP A 35 11.99 15.38 -0.73
C ASP A 35 12.03 16.34 0.46
N HIS A 36 11.80 17.64 0.23
CA HIS A 36 11.68 18.62 1.31
C HIS A 36 10.43 18.37 2.16
N ILE A 37 9.26 18.25 1.50
CA ILE A 37 7.99 18.00 2.18
C ILE A 37 8.03 16.65 2.90
N ALA A 38 8.56 15.61 2.26
CA ALA A 38 8.69 14.28 2.85
C ALA A 38 9.59 14.29 4.10
N ARG A 39 10.72 14.99 4.05
CA ARG A 39 11.61 15.15 5.22
C ARG A 39 10.93 15.88 6.37
N LYS A 40 10.19 16.96 6.08
CA LYS A 40 9.46 17.74 7.09
C LYS A 40 8.33 16.96 7.76
N ILE A 41 7.73 16.02 7.05
CA ILE A 41 6.74 15.09 7.61
C ILE A 41 7.47 14.02 8.45
N GLN A 42 8.56 13.44 7.93
CA GLN A 42 9.34 12.40 8.61
C GLN A 42 10.04 12.87 9.89
N ASP A 43 10.57 14.10 9.91
CA ASP A 43 11.23 14.68 11.08
C ASP A 43 10.25 15.24 12.13
N GLY A 44 8.94 15.13 11.87
CA GLY A 44 7.87 15.58 12.75
C GLY A 44 7.69 17.10 12.79
N SER A 45 8.39 17.89 11.95
CA SER A 45 8.18 19.34 11.83
C SER A 45 6.75 19.66 11.40
N TRP A 46 6.14 18.80 10.57
CA TRP A 46 4.74 18.87 10.18
C TRP A 46 4.02 17.58 10.57
N LYS A 47 3.00 17.72 11.41
CA LYS A 47 2.18 16.62 11.93
C LYS A 47 0.98 16.37 11.03
N ALA A 48 0.40 15.18 11.14
CA ALA A 48 -0.86 14.85 10.48
C ALA A 48 -1.92 15.93 10.77
N GLY A 49 -2.59 16.42 9.71
CA GLY A 49 -3.56 17.50 9.81
C GLY A 49 -2.97 18.92 9.73
N ASP A 50 -1.65 19.09 9.83
CA ASP A 50 -1.02 20.41 9.67
C ASP A 50 -1.16 20.91 8.23
N ARG A 51 -1.40 22.21 8.09
CA ARG A 51 -1.51 22.88 6.80
C ARG A 51 -0.11 23.13 6.24
N LEU A 52 0.13 22.66 5.02
CA LEU A 52 1.35 22.98 4.27
C LEU A 52 1.35 24.46 3.84
N PRO A 53 2.54 25.04 3.59
CA PRO A 53 2.66 26.34 2.95
C PRO A 53 1.85 26.39 1.65
N SER A 54 1.32 27.57 1.32
CA SER A 54 0.50 27.72 0.11
C SER A 54 1.34 27.48 -1.16
N GLU A 55 0.68 27.21 -2.29
CA GLU A 55 1.39 27.11 -3.58
C GLU A 55 2.28 28.32 -3.85
N ASN A 56 1.80 29.52 -3.54
CA ASN A 56 2.54 30.75 -3.76
C ASN A 56 3.76 30.86 -2.84
N ASP A 57 3.63 30.39 -1.59
CA ASP A 57 4.75 30.36 -0.64
C ASP A 57 5.81 29.38 -1.12
N LEU A 58 5.42 28.20 -1.60
CA LEU A 58 6.34 27.20 -2.15
C LEU A 58 7.01 27.68 -3.44
N VAL A 59 6.27 28.38 -4.31
CA VAL A 59 6.86 29.03 -5.51
C VAL A 59 7.94 30.04 -5.09
N THR A 60 7.65 30.85 -4.06
CA THR A 60 8.59 31.87 -3.57
C THR A 60 9.80 31.25 -2.87
N GLN A 61 9.57 30.24 -2.03
CA GLN A 61 10.60 29.56 -1.26
C GLN A 61 11.60 28.80 -2.13
N PHE A 62 11.13 28.15 -3.19
CA PHE A 62 11.96 27.32 -4.06
C PHE A 62 12.37 28.00 -5.37
N GLY A 63 11.82 29.18 -5.68
CA GLY A 63 12.07 29.89 -6.94
C GLY A 63 11.61 29.12 -8.19
N MET A 64 10.63 28.22 -8.04
CA MET A 64 10.20 27.29 -9.09
C MET A 64 8.90 27.72 -9.74
N SER A 65 8.65 27.25 -10.97
CA SER A 65 7.39 27.53 -11.65
C SER A 65 6.19 26.97 -10.87
N ARG A 66 5.05 27.66 -10.94
CA ARG A 66 3.79 27.20 -10.33
C ARG A 66 3.36 25.82 -10.84
N MET A 67 3.66 25.50 -12.10
CA MET A 67 3.40 24.18 -12.68
C MET A 67 4.22 23.08 -12.00
N THR A 68 5.50 23.34 -11.70
CA THR A 68 6.40 22.42 -11.01
C THR A 68 5.93 22.14 -9.57
N VAL A 69 5.58 23.19 -8.83
CA VAL A 69 5.03 23.07 -7.47
C VAL A 69 3.71 22.30 -7.48
N ASN A 70 2.81 22.61 -8.43
CA ASN A 70 1.54 21.90 -8.54
C ASN A 70 1.69 20.42 -8.86
N ARG A 71 2.65 20.08 -9.72
CA ARG A 71 2.99 18.69 -10.03
C ARG A 71 3.49 17.97 -8.78
N ALA A 72 4.42 18.56 -8.03
CA ALA A 72 4.95 17.97 -6.80
C ALA A 72 3.84 17.73 -5.77
N LEU A 73 2.97 18.71 -5.53
CA LEU A 73 1.83 18.58 -4.61
C LEU A 73 0.80 17.55 -5.10
N ARG A 74 0.54 17.49 -6.42
CA ARG A 74 -0.36 16.48 -6.98
C ARG A 74 0.19 15.08 -6.78
N GLU A 75 1.47 14.84 -7.07
CA GLU A 75 2.09 13.54 -6.87
C GLU A 75 2.13 13.15 -5.38
N LEU A 76 2.43 14.08 -4.47
CA LEU A 76 2.36 13.82 -3.03
C LEU A 76 0.95 13.47 -2.55
N ALA A 77 -0.07 14.11 -3.13
CA ALA A 77 -1.46 13.78 -2.86
C ALA A 77 -1.86 12.43 -3.48
N GLU A 78 -1.32 12.11 -4.67
CA GLU A 78 -1.50 10.81 -5.29
C GLU A 78 -0.87 9.69 -4.45
N GLN A 79 0.30 9.95 -3.85
CA GLN A 79 1.01 9.07 -2.91
C GLN A 79 0.36 9.01 -1.52
N GLY A 80 -0.71 9.77 -1.27
CA GLY A 80 -1.41 9.78 0.01
C GLY A 80 -0.64 10.43 1.16
N ARG A 81 0.45 11.16 0.88
CA ARG A 81 1.24 11.89 1.89
C ARG A 81 0.62 13.21 2.31
N ILE A 82 -0.19 13.81 1.43
CA ILE A 82 -0.93 15.04 1.71
C ILE A 82 -2.37 14.93 1.20
N VAL A 83 -3.28 15.70 1.80
CA VAL A 83 -4.67 15.86 1.36
C VAL A 83 -4.86 17.27 0.83
N ARG A 84 -5.39 17.40 -0.39
CA ARG A 84 -5.71 18.71 -0.99
C ARG A 84 -7.19 18.99 -0.85
N VAL A 85 -7.53 20.13 -0.24
CA VAL A 85 -8.89 20.62 -0.10
C VAL A 85 -9.02 21.88 -0.96
N ALA A 86 -9.84 21.82 -2.00
CA ALA A 86 -10.03 22.92 -2.95
C ALA A 86 -10.47 24.19 -2.21
N GLY A 87 -9.81 25.33 -2.50
CA GLY A 87 -10.09 26.62 -1.85
C GLY A 87 -9.55 26.76 -0.42
N VAL A 88 -9.12 25.68 0.22
CA VAL A 88 -8.66 25.70 1.62
C VAL A 88 -7.14 25.48 1.71
N GLY A 89 -6.56 24.54 0.96
CA GLY A 89 -5.11 24.32 0.95
C GLY A 89 -4.72 22.85 0.89
N SER A 90 -3.45 22.57 1.18
CA SER A 90 -2.92 21.21 1.29
C SER A 90 -2.58 20.93 2.75
N PHE A 91 -2.87 19.73 3.22
CA PHE A 91 -2.67 19.30 4.60
C PHE A 91 -1.86 18.00 4.62
N VAL A 92 -1.06 17.77 5.67
CA VAL A 92 -0.40 16.48 5.87
C VAL A 92 -1.47 15.42 6.08
N ALA A 93 -1.40 14.33 5.33
CA ALA A 93 -2.37 13.25 5.45
C ALA A 93 -2.24 12.58 6.83
N GLU A 94 -3.34 12.06 7.36
CA GLU A 94 -3.27 11.09 8.44
C GLU A 94 -2.56 9.83 7.93
N ASP A 95 -1.37 9.53 8.46
CA ASP A 95 -0.61 8.30 8.17
C ASP A 95 -1.33 7.09 8.78
N LYS A 96 -2.46 6.71 8.16
CA LYS A 96 -3.00 5.36 8.33
C LYS A 96 -2.37 4.48 7.25
N PRO A 97 -1.73 3.37 7.61
CA PRO A 97 -1.37 2.30 6.69
C PRO A 97 -2.56 2.01 5.78
N GLN A 98 -2.40 2.18 4.46
CA GLN A 98 -3.45 1.92 3.48
C GLN A 98 -3.03 0.78 2.54
N SER A 99 -3.60 -0.41 2.73
CA SER A 99 -3.36 -1.53 1.82
C SER A 99 -4.33 -1.53 0.64
N THR A 100 -3.90 -2.10 -0.48
CA THR A 100 -4.72 -2.22 -1.69
C THR A 100 -5.62 -3.45 -1.60
N LEU A 101 -6.95 -3.25 -1.63
CA LEU A 101 -7.94 -4.33 -1.55
C LEU A 101 -7.74 -5.43 -2.62
N LEU A 102 -7.22 -5.08 -3.81
CA LEU A 102 -7.06 -6.02 -4.93
C LEU A 102 -5.74 -6.80 -4.90
N GLN A 103 -4.83 -6.50 -3.96
CA GLN A 103 -3.51 -7.14 -3.90
C GLN A 103 -3.29 -7.79 -2.53
N ILE A 104 -2.60 -8.93 -2.52
CA ILE A 104 -2.00 -9.44 -1.28
C ILE A 104 -0.74 -8.61 -1.03
N ALA A 105 -0.93 -7.41 -0.50
CA ALA A 105 0.19 -6.64 -0.01
C ALA A 105 0.70 -7.29 1.29
N ASN A 106 2.00 -7.54 1.33
CA ASN A 106 2.67 -7.99 2.55
C ASN A 106 2.76 -6.77 3.49
N LEU A 107 2.03 -6.80 4.61
CA LEU A 107 2.04 -5.72 5.61
C LEU A 107 3.48 -5.34 6.01
N ALA A 108 4.38 -6.31 6.13
CA ALA A 108 5.78 -6.07 6.43
C ALA A 108 6.46 -5.19 5.37
N SER A 109 6.17 -5.44 4.09
CA SER A 109 6.71 -4.64 2.99
C SER A 109 6.12 -3.23 2.99
N GLU A 110 4.82 -3.08 3.28
CA GLU A 110 4.19 -1.76 3.36
C GLU A 110 4.78 -0.88 4.47
N ILE A 111 4.95 -1.46 5.67
CA ILE A 111 5.56 -0.77 6.83
C ILE A 111 7.00 -0.35 6.49
N ARG A 112 7.81 -1.27 5.95
CA ARG A 112 9.19 -0.97 5.56
C ARG A 112 9.28 0.06 4.42
N GLN A 113 8.37 0.04 3.45
CA GLN A 113 8.31 1.04 2.37
C GLN A 113 7.98 2.45 2.90
N ARG A 114 7.24 2.55 4.01
CA ARG A 114 7.04 3.83 4.69
C ARG A 114 8.27 4.29 5.47
N GLY A 115 9.25 3.41 5.70
CA GLY A 115 10.48 3.69 6.44
C GLY A 115 10.42 3.32 7.93
N HIS A 116 9.40 2.56 8.34
CA HIS A 116 9.15 2.20 9.74
C HIS A 116 9.70 0.81 10.07
N ASP A 117 9.97 0.53 11.35
CA ASP A 117 10.40 -0.79 11.81
C ASP A 117 9.20 -1.74 11.84
N TYR A 118 9.37 -2.91 11.22
CA TYR A 118 8.37 -3.98 11.24
C TYR A 118 8.83 -5.10 12.13
N ARG A 119 7.94 -5.53 13.05
CA ARG A 119 8.13 -6.74 13.84
C ARG A 119 6.89 -7.61 13.79
N CYS A 120 7.09 -8.91 13.96
CA CYS A 120 6.02 -9.89 14.06
C CYS A 120 6.26 -10.73 15.31
N LYS A 121 5.29 -10.72 16.23
CA LYS A 121 5.28 -11.57 17.42
C LYS A 121 4.36 -12.75 17.14
N VAL A 122 4.94 -13.91 16.88
CA VAL A 122 4.21 -15.18 16.75
C VAL A 122 3.74 -15.61 18.14
N LEU A 123 2.44 -15.82 18.30
CA LEU A 123 1.83 -16.21 19.58
C LEU A 123 1.61 -17.72 19.68
N THR A 124 1.09 -18.33 18.61
CA THR A 124 0.93 -19.78 18.52
C THR A 124 1.14 -20.24 17.08
N VAL A 125 1.65 -21.45 16.94
CA VAL A 125 1.68 -22.24 15.70
C VAL A 125 1.44 -23.67 16.10
N GLU A 126 0.30 -24.22 15.71
CA GLU A 126 -0.14 -25.52 16.16
C GLU A 126 -0.98 -26.24 15.10
N ARG A 127 -1.35 -27.48 15.41
CA ARG A 127 -2.20 -28.30 14.57
C ARG A 127 -3.48 -28.60 15.32
N VAL A 128 -4.60 -28.16 14.77
CA VAL A 128 -5.93 -28.23 15.40
C VAL A 128 -6.92 -28.94 14.51
N SER A 129 -8.04 -29.34 15.09
CA SER A 129 -9.19 -29.85 14.34
C SER A 129 -9.98 -28.68 13.75
N ALA A 130 -10.29 -28.75 12.45
CA ALA A 130 -11.04 -27.72 11.75
C ALA A 130 -12.45 -27.59 12.34
N THR A 131 -12.80 -26.38 12.77
CA THR A 131 -14.19 -26.03 13.10
C THR A 131 -15.05 -26.09 11.83
N MET A 132 -16.38 -26.10 11.98
CA MET A 132 -17.30 -26.09 10.83
C MET A 132 -17.03 -24.93 9.86
N GLU A 133 -16.72 -23.75 10.40
CA GLU A 133 -16.41 -22.56 9.59
C GLU A 133 -15.07 -22.70 8.84
N VAL A 134 -14.02 -23.14 9.53
CA VAL A 134 -12.69 -23.34 8.91
C VAL A 134 -12.74 -24.45 7.86
N ALA A 135 -13.47 -25.53 8.16
CA ALA A 135 -13.69 -26.65 7.24
C ALA A 135 -14.41 -26.19 5.97
N ALA A 136 -15.49 -25.41 6.10
CA ALA A 136 -16.19 -24.83 4.96
C ALA A 136 -15.31 -23.85 4.17
N ALA A 137 -14.49 -23.04 4.85
CA ALA A 137 -13.59 -22.10 4.21
C ALA A 137 -12.47 -22.77 3.40
N LEU A 138 -11.98 -23.92 3.87
CA LEU A 138 -10.85 -24.65 3.29
C LEU A 138 -11.27 -25.86 2.43
N ASP A 139 -12.57 -26.08 2.22
CA ASP A 139 -13.13 -27.25 1.52
C ASP A 139 -12.62 -28.59 2.12
N MET A 140 -12.74 -28.68 3.45
CA MET A 140 -12.32 -29.83 4.25
C MET A 140 -13.51 -30.37 5.05
N ARG A 141 -13.41 -31.58 5.60
CA ARG A 141 -14.43 -32.07 6.54
C ARG A 141 -14.20 -31.46 7.92
N THR A 142 -15.29 -31.17 8.62
CA THR A 142 -15.24 -30.77 10.05
C THR A 142 -14.45 -31.81 10.84
N GLY A 143 -13.54 -31.33 11.69
CA GLY A 143 -12.67 -32.18 12.50
C GLY A 143 -11.37 -32.63 11.81
N GLU A 144 -11.22 -32.41 10.50
CA GLU A 144 -9.93 -32.67 9.84
C GLU A 144 -8.84 -31.76 10.38
N SER A 145 -7.61 -32.27 10.33
CA SER A 145 -6.44 -31.53 10.82
C SER A 145 -6.14 -30.33 9.93
N VAL A 146 -5.94 -29.17 10.54
CA VAL A 146 -5.45 -27.94 9.90
C VAL A 146 -4.31 -27.35 10.72
N PHE A 147 -3.42 -26.58 10.07
CA PHE A 147 -2.46 -25.76 10.81
C PHE A 147 -3.12 -24.45 11.19
N HIS A 148 -2.82 -23.98 12.39
CA HIS A 148 -3.31 -22.72 12.95
C HIS A 148 -2.12 -21.88 13.43
N ALA A 149 -2.10 -20.60 13.07
CA ALA A 149 -1.07 -19.67 13.49
C ALA A 149 -1.70 -18.33 13.87
N VAL A 150 -1.28 -17.77 15.01
CA VAL A 150 -1.70 -16.44 15.45
C VAL A 150 -0.47 -15.57 15.63
N CYS A 151 -0.51 -14.37 15.04
CA CYS A 151 0.60 -13.42 15.08
C CYS A 151 0.09 -12.01 15.36
N VAL A 152 0.87 -11.22 16.09
CA VAL A 152 0.67 -9.78 16.22
C VAL A 152 1.75 -9.07 15.40
N HIS A 153 1.33 -8.23 14.47
CA HIS A 153 2.23 -7.40 13.68
C HIS A 153 2.35 -6.01 14.30
N LEU A 154 3.58 -5.52 14.38
CA LEU A 154 3.91 -4.26 14.99
C LEU A 154 4.61 -3.33 13.98
N GLU A 155 4.24 -2.06 14.04
CA GLU A 155 4.86 -0.94 13.35
C GLU A 155 5.48 -0.02 14.42
N ASP A 156 6.80 0.15 14.40
CA ASP A 156 7.56 0.91 15.42
C ASP A 156 7.25 0.48 16.87
N GLY A 157 6.98 -0.82 17.07
CA GLY A 157 6.62 -1.38 18.38
C GLY A 157 5.15 -1.24 18.76
N LEU A 158 4.31 -0.57 17.97
CA LEU A 158 2.87 -0.48 18.19
C LEU A 158 2.14 -1.64 17.48
N PRO A 159 1.27 -2.41 18.15
CA PRO A 159 0.46 -3.44 17.49
C PRO A 159 -0.52 -2.83 16.46
N VAL A 160 -0.42 -3.24 15.19
CA VAL A 160 -1.24 -2.69 14.09
C VAL A 160 -2.17 -3.73 13.44
N GLN A 161 -1.89 -5.02 13.64
CA GLN A 161 -2.72 -6.10 13.12
C GLN A 161 -2.59 -7.35 14.00
N LEU A 162 -3.72 -7.99 14.28
CA LEU A 162 -3.79 -9.35 14.79
C LEU A 162 -4.14 -10.27 13.62
N GLU A 163 -3.24 -11.19 13.30
CA GLU A 163 -3.41 -12.22 12.28
C GLU A 163 -3.83 -13.55 12.93
N ASP A 164 -4.94 -14.13 12.49
CA ASP A 164 -5.43 -15.47 12.85
C ASP A 164 -5.58 -16.30 11.57
N ARG A 165 -4.68 -17.27 11.35
CA ARG A 165 -4.52 -17.96 10.09
C ARG A 165 -4.70 -19.47 10.22
N TYR A 166 -5.44 -20.03 9.27
CA TYR A 166 -5.57 -21.46 9.05
C TYR A 166 -4.97 -21.85 7.69
N VAL A 167 -4.20 -22.94 7.66
CA VAL A 167 -3.51 -23.43 6.46
C VAL A 167 -3.84 -24.90 6.23
N ASN A 168 -4.17 -25.23 4.98
CA ASN A 168 -4.48 -26.58 4.54
C ASN A 168 -3.20 -27.45 4.52
N PRO A 169 -3.07 -28.47 5.39
CA PRO A 169 -1.86 -29.29 5.45
C PRO A 169 -1.63 -30.15 4.20
N ARG A 170 -2.68 -30.38 3.39
CA ARG A 170 -2.58 -31.14 2.13
C ARG A 170 -1.86 -30.33 1.06
N VAL A 171 -1.93 -29.01 1.14
CA VAL A 171 -1.28 -28.09 0.20
C VAL A 171 0.11 -27.67 0.72
N VAL A 172 0.22 -27.43 2.04
CA VAL A 172 1.44 -26.90 2.65
C VAL A 172 1.89 -27.79 3.84
N PRO A 173 2.29 -29.06 3.60
CA PRO A 173 2.55 -30.01 4.68
C PRO A 173 3.71 -29.60 5.61
N GLN A 174 4.68 -28.85 5.09
CA GLN A 174 5.87 -28.39 5.81
C GLN A 174 5.64 -27.12 6.64
N PHE A 175 4.42 -26.57 6.69
CA PHE A 175 4.14 -25.29 7.35
C PHE A 175 4.54 -25.29 8.83
N ALA A 176 4.09 -26.26 9.63
CA ALA A 176 4.44 -26.33 11.05
C ALA A 176 5.91 -26.66 11.35
N GLN A 177 6.70 -27.02 10.34
CA GLN A 177 8.13 -27.31 10.48
C GLN A 177 9.01 -26.06 10.28
N GLN A 178 8.42 -24.95 9.85
CA GLN A 178 9.16 -23.72 9.59
C GLN A 178 9.47 -22.97 10.89
N ASP A 179 10.63 -22.32 10.91
CA ASP A 179 10.97 -21.37 11.97
C ASP A 179 10.38 -19.99 11.66
N PHE A 180 9.21 -19.73 12.25
CA PHE A 180 8.49 -18.48 12.07
C PHE A 180 9.09 -17.28 12.81
N THR A 181 10.16 -17.48 13.59
CA THR A 181 10.94 -16.36 14.15
C THR A 181 11.84 -15.70 13.10
N LEU A 182 12.27 -16.47 12.09
CA LEU A 182 13.12 -16.00 10.99
C LEU A 182 12.31 -15.55 9.77
N LEU A 183 11.22 -16.28 9.46
CA LEU A 183 10.39 -16.02 8.30
C LEU A 183 8.91 -16.11 8.70
N GLN A 184 8.20 -14.98 8.73
CA GLN A 184 6.83 -14.93 9.23
C GLN A 184 5.87 -15.81 8.40
N PRO A 185 4.76 -16.32 8.99
CA PRO A 185 3.83 -17.20 8.29
C PRO A 185 3.30 -16.66 6.95
N SER A 186 2.89 -15.39 6.94
CA SER A 186 2.39 -14.74 5.72
C SER A 186 3.47 -14.61 4.64
N GLU A 187 4.70 -14.28 5.02
CA GLU A 187 5.81 -14.16 4.09
C GLU A 187 6.28 -15.51 3.55
N PHE A 188 6.29 -16.56 4.39
CA PHE A 188 6.55 -17.93 3.96
C PHE A 188 5.54 -18.38 2.89
N LEU A 189 4.25 -18.18 3.13
CA LEU A 189 3.20 -18.61 2.20
C LEU A 189 3.27 -17.88 0.86
N VAL A 190 3.41 -16.54 0.89
CA VAL A 190 3.50 -15.74 -0.35
C VAL A 190 4.72 -16.11 -1.20
N ARG A 191 5.84 -16.47 -0.56
CA ARG A 191 7.08 -16.83 -1.28
C ARG A 191 7.08 -18.26 -1.81
N ASN A 192 6.43 -19.20 -1.12
CA ASN A 192 6.61 -20.63 -1.38
C ASN A 192 5.36 -21.34 -1.91
N VAL A 193 4.18 -20.73 -1.81
CA VAL A 193 2.92 -21.38 -2.19
C VAL A 193 2.25 -20.59 -3.31
N PRO A 194 2.14 -21.18 -4.52
CA PRO A 194 1.47 -20.51 -5.63
C PRO A 194 -0.02 -20.38 -5.32
N PHE A 195 -0.60 -19.24 -5.67
CA PHE A 195 -2.04 -19.00 -5.63
C PHE A 195 -2.48 -18.33 -6.94
N ASP A 196 -3.67 -18.65 -7.42
CA ASP A 196 -4.26 -18.11 -8.65
C ASP A 196 -5.59 -17.41 -8.42
N GLN A 197 -6.19 -17.60 -7.24
CA GLN A 197 -7.41 -16.91 -6.83
C GLN A 197 -7.27 -16.39 -5.41
N VAL A 198 -7.82 -15.20 -5.18
CA VAL A 198 -7.88 -14.52 -3.89
C VAL A 198 -9.27 -13.97 -3.69
N GLU A 199 -9.80 -14.10 -2.49
CA GLU A 199 -11.04 -13.47 -2.06
C GLU A 199 -10.77 -12.67 -0.80
N HIS A 200 -11.29 -11.45 -0.76
CA HIS A 200 -11.28 -10.58 0.41
C HIS A 200 -12.71 -10.22 0.79
N VAL A 201 -13.05 -10.44 2.06
CA VAL A 201 -14.27 -9.94 2.70
C VAL A 201 -13.84 -8.98 3.80
N VAL A 202 -14.51 -7.84 3.89
CA VAL A 202 -14.14 -6.77 4.82
C VAL A 202 -15.34 -6.40 5.65
N ASP A 203 -15.19 -6.52 6.97
CA ASP A 203 -16.24 -6.23 7.94
C ASP A 203 -15.78 -5.15 8.93
N ALA A 204 -16.73 -4.37 9.43
CA ALA A 204 -16.51 -3.51 10.59
C ALA A 204 -17.01 -4.25 11.84
N VAL A 205 -16.12 -4.43 12.82
CA VAL A 205 -16.41 -5.23 14.03
C VAL A 205 -15.91 -4.51 15.29
N LEU A 206 -16.42 -4.91 16.45
CA LEU A 206 -15.76 -4.62 17.73
C LEU A 206 -14.80 -5.76 18.08
N PRO A 207 -13.62 -5.47 18.67
CA PRO A 207 -12.71 -6.51 19.10
C PRO A 207 -13.29 -7.25 20.31
N THR A 208 -12.92 -8.53 20.48
CA THR A 208 -13.10 -9.22 21.76
C THR A 208 -12.13 -8.65 22.81
N PRO A 209 -12.38 -8.86 24.13
CA PRO A 209 -11.45 -8.41 25.17
C PRO A 209 -10.01 -8.88 24.97
N ASP A 210 -9.82 -10.15 24.57
CA ASP A 210 -8.50 -10.71 24.31
C ASP A 210 -7.83 -10.07 23.08
N GLN A 211 -8.60 -9.83 22.02
CA GLN A 211 -8.09 -9.14 20.83
C GLN A 211 -7.68 -7.70 21.15
N ALA A 212 -8.48 -6.98 21.94
CA ALA A 212 -8.18 -5.62 22.37
C ALA A 212 -6.90 -5.57 23.23
N LEU A 213 -6.71 -6.55 24.12
CA LEU A 213 -5.51 -6.69 24.93
C LEU A 213 -4.27 -6.95 24.06
N LEU A 214 -4.35 -7.90 23.12
CA LEU A 214 -3.23 -8.22 22.21
C LEU A 214 -2.88 -7.06 21.28
N LEU A 215 -3.87 -6.25 20.90
CA LEU A 215 -3.70 -5.07 20.07
C LEU A 215 -3.38 -3.81 20.88
N GLU A 216 -3.32 -3.88 22.21
CA GLU A 216 -3.10 -2.71 23.08
C GLU A 216 -4.01 -1.53 22.67
N MET A 217 -5.31 -1.80 22.59
CA MET A 217 -6.31 -0.84 22.13
C MET A 217 -7.52 -0.77 23.06
N ASP A 218 -8.29 0.31 22.94
CA ASP A 218 -9.57 0.45 23.63
C ASP A 218 -10.59 -0.57 23.07
N PRO A 219 -11.22 -1.42 23.90
CA PRO A 219 -12.21 -2.40 23.44
C PRO A 219 -13.48 -1.75 22.83
N ALA A 220 -13.76 -0.48 23.10
CA ALA A 220 -14.86 0.26 22.47
C ALA A 220 -14.50 0.77 21.07
N GLN A 221 -13.24 0.71 20.67
CA GLN A 221 -12.80 1.17 19.37
C GLN A 221 -13.13 0.15 18.27
N PRO A 222 -13.80 0.55 17.17
CA PRO A 222 -14.05 -0.34 16.04
C PRO A 222 -12.77 -0.81 15.36
N CYS A 223 -12.85 -2.00 14.77
CA CYS A 223 -11.82 -2.61 13.96
C CYS A 223 -12.31 -2.86 12.52
N LEU A 224 -11.38 -2.89 11.58
CA LEU A 224 -11.57 -3.49 10.27
C LEU A 224 -11.11 -4.95 10.34
N LEU A 225 -12.01 -5.88 10.05
CA LEU A 225 -11.70 -7.30 9.91
C LEU A 225 -11.61 -7.63 8.43
N LEU A 226 -10.41 -7.94 7.96
CA LEU A 226 -10.19 -8.49 6.63
C LEU A 226 -10.11 -10.01 6.72
N THR A 227 -11.09 -10.69 6.14
CA THR A 227 -11.07 -12.13 5.95
C THR A 227 -10.58 -12.43 4.53
N ARG A 228 -9.48 -13.17 4.42
CA ARG A 228 -8.85 -13.51 3.14
C ARG A 228 -8.78 -15.00 2.95
N ARG A 229 -9.22 -15.46 1.79
CA ARG A 229 -9.00 -16.82 1.30
C ARG A 229 -8.15 -16.79 0.04
N THR A 230 -7.32 -17.81 -0.12
CA THR A 230 -6.52 -18.00 -1.34
C THR A 230 -6.62 -19.43 -1.83
N TRP A 231 -6.66 -19.61 -3.14
CA TRP A 231 -6.70 -20.91 -3.79
C TRP A 231 -5.52 -21.07 -4.73
N SER A 232 -5.18 -22.34 -4.96
CA SER A 232 -4.23 -22.77 -5.99
C SER A 232 -4.88 -23.86 -6.80
N ARG A 233 -5.10 -23.61 -8.10
CA ARG A 233 -5.75 -24.56 -9.02
C ARG A 233 -7.10 -25.05 -8.50
N GLY A 234 -7.88 -24.13 -7.93
CA GLY A 234 -9.19 -24.40 -7.33
C GLY A 234 -9.17 -25.04 -5.93
N VAL A 235 -8.00 -25.36 -5.37
CA VAL A 235 -7.88 -25.93 -4.01
C VAL A 235 -7.61 -24.82 -2.99
N PRO A 236 -8.42 -24.69 -1.91
CA PRO A 236 -8.16 -23.71 -0.86
C PRO A 236 -6.84 -23.97 -0.14
N VAL A 237 -5.99 -22.95 -0.10
CA VAL A 237 -4.66 -22.99 0.53
C VAL A 237 -4.72 -22.51 1.97
N THR A 238 -5.30 -21.33 2.19
CA THR A 238 -5.34 -20.68 3.50
C THR A 238 -6.58 -19.79 3.62
N MET A 239 -7.06 -19.69 4.86
CA MET A 239 -8.02 -18.70 5.32
C MET A 239 -7.33 -17.90 6.42
N VAL A 240 -7.38 -16.57 6.37
CA VAL A 240 -6.80 -15.70 7.38
C VAL A 240 -7.75 -14.57 7.73
N ARG A 241 -7.79 -14.24 9.01
CA ARG A 241 -8.45 -13.06 9.57
C ARG A 241 -7.38 -12.08 10.01
N CYS A 242 -7.42 -10.89 9.45
CA CYS A 242 -6.56 -9.77 9.81
C CYS A 242 -7.42 -8.71 10.48
N LEU A 243 -7.32 -8.59 11.80
CA LEU A 243 -8.05 -7.59 12.57
C LEU A 243 -7.16 -6.36 12.78
N HIS A 244 -7.64 -5.20 12.35
CA HIS A 244 -6.91 -3.94 12.43
C HIS A 244 -7.70 -2.89 13.21
N PRO A 245 -7.11 -2.21 14.20
CA PRO A 245 -7.74 -1.05 14.83
C PRO A 245 -8.03 0.04 13.79
N SER A 246 -9.25 0.56 13.76
CA SER A 246 -9.68 1.60 12.78
C SER A 246 -8.86 2.90 12.82
N SER A 247 -8.17 3.17 13.93
CA SER A 247 -7.27 4.31 14.09
C SER A 247 -5.91 4.08 13.44
N ARG A 248 -5.50 2.81 13.25
CA ARG A 248 -4.15 2.40 12.84
C ARG A 248 -4.09 1.76 11.46
N TYR A 249 -5.22 1.67 10.74
CA TYR A 249 -5.27 1.05 9.43
C TYR A 249 -6.43 1.58 8.59
N ARG A 250 -6.21 1.62 7.29
CA ARG A 250 -7.19 1.93 6.26
C ARG A 250 -7.07 0.89 5.15
N LEU A 251 -8.17 0.57 4.51
CA LEU A 251 -8.17 -0.29 3.32
C LEU A 251 -8.75 0.51 2.16
N GLY A 252 -8.06 0.52 1.01
CA GLY A 252 -8.54 1.29 -0.14
C GLY A 252 -7.82 0.93 -1.42
N SER A 253 -8.54 0.95 -2.54
CA SER A 253 -7.98 0.73 -3.88
C SER A 253 -8.16 1.97 -4.74
N ARG A 254 -7.19 2.27 -5.61
CA ARG A 254 -7.31 3.29 -6.65
C ARG A 254 -7.04 2.62 -7.99
N PHE A 255 -8.00 2.65 -8.89
CA PHE A 255 -7.88 2.13 -10.25
C PHE A 255 -8.35 3.19 -11.25
N ARG A 256 -7.80 3.14 -12.48
CA ARG A 256 -8.33 3.92 -13.59
C ARG A 256 -9.56 3.18 -14.12
N ALA A 257 -10.70 3.87 -14.18
CA ALA A 257 -11.92 3.36 -14.78
C ALA A 257 -12.17 4.13 -16.07
N ASP A 258 -12.34 3.42 -17.18
CA ASP A 258 -12.84 4.01 -18.42
C ASP A 258 -14.34 4.23 -18.22
N GLY A 259 -14.71 5.49 -17.97
CA GLY A 259 -15.95 5.88 -17.32
C GLY A 259 -17.22 5.79 -18.17
N ASN A 260 -17.58 4.61 -18.66
CA ASN A 260 -18.95 4.36 -19.10
C ASN A 260 -19.37 2.91 -18.76
N PRO A 261 -19.97 2.66 -17.58
CA PRO A 261 -20.74 1.45 -17.40
C PRO A 261 -21.91 1.48 -18.38
N VAL A 262 -21.85 0.65 -19.41
CA VAL A 262 -23.02 0.37 -20.26
C VAL A 262 -23.94 -0.48 -19.39
N PHE A 263 -25.00 0.14 -18.88
CA PHE A 263 -26.12 -0.59 -18.30
C PHE A 263 -27.02 -0.99 -19.48
N GLU A 264 -27.00 -2.28 -19.87
CA GLU A 264 -28.07 -2.90 -20.66
C GLU A 264 -29.15 -3.49 -19.74
#